data_AF-A0A662W3C8-F1
#
_entry.id   AF-A0A662W3C8-F1
#
_cell.length_a   1.000
_cell.length_b   1.000
_cell.length_c   1.000
_cell.angle_alpha   90.00
_cell.angle_beta   90.00
_cell.angle_gamma   90.00
#
_symmetry.space_group_name_H-M   'P 1'
#
loop_
_entity.id
_entity.type
_entity.pdbx_description
1 polymer ?
#
loop_
_entity_poly.entity_id
_entity_poly.type
_entity_poly.pdbx_seq_one_letter_code
_entity_poly.pdbx_strand_id
1 'polypeptide(L)'
;MYRPRLSRSEVEFLCVALKAKIADVQMKIQRVQELEIELNELRELLNVAPYKAFKLGYKEKKAELERLKALNLQAQLTICEGLITRFQDMLNGKTRGRLKSKAELARLLLCLNGSKK
;
A
#
# COMPACT_ATOMS: atom_id res chain seq x y z
N MET A 1 18.10 23.53 -3.76
CA MET A 1 17.86 22.23 -3.11
C MET A 1 18.28 21.11 -4.05
N TYR A 2 19.30 20.33 -3.69
CA TYR A 2 19.83 19.21 -4.48
C TYR A 2 18.75 18.15 -4.78
N ARG A 3 18.67 17.70 -6.03
CA ARG A 3 17.83 16.57 -6.46
C ARG A 3 18.78 15.53 -7.06
N PRO A 4 18.80 14.28 -6.55
CA PRO A 4 19.73 13.28 -7.04
C PRO A 4 19.45 12.96 -8.51
N ARG A 5 20.51 12.92 -9.33
CA ARG A 5 20.47 12.22 -10.62
C ARG A 5 20.58 10.74 -10.30
N LEU A 6 19.73 9.94 -10.95
CA LEU A 6 19.75 8.51 -10.87
C LEU A 6 20.42 7.98 -12.14
N SER A 7 21.42 7.14 -11.96
CA SER A 7 21.98 6.29 -13.00
C SER A 7 20.92 5.29 -13.47
N ARG A 8 21.11 4.76 -14.69
CA ARG A 8 20.21 3.76 -15.25
C ARG A 8 20.08 2.51 -14.35
N SER A 9 21.19 2.03 -13.81
CA SER A 9 21.21 0.89 -12.88
C SER A 9 20.45 1.16 -11.58
N GLU A 10 20.53 2.38 -11.03
CA GLU A 10 19.71 2.77 -9.87
C GLU A 10 18.21 2.76 -10.21
N VAL A 11 17.83 3.25 -11.40
CA VAL A 11 16.44 3.22 -11.85
C VAL A 11 15.94 1.78 -12.06
N GLU A 12 16.77 0.90 -12.64
CA GLU A 12 16.44 -0.53 -12.81
C GLU A 12 16.24 -1.22 -11.46
N PHE A 13 17.16 -1.01 -10.52
CA PHE A 13 17.06 -1.53 -9.15
C PHE A 13 15.77 -1.04 -8.46
N LEU A 14 15.47 0.26 -8.54
CA LEU A 14 14.27 0.83 -7.94
C LEU A 14 12.99 0.28 -8.58
N CYS A 15 12.97 0.06 -9.90
CA CYS A 15 11.87 -0.61 -10.59
C CYS A 15 11.64 -2.03 -10.04
N VAL A 16 12.69 -2.83 -9.90
CA VAL A 16 12.60 -4.19 -9.35
C VAL A 16 12.09 -4.16 -7.91
N ALA A 17 12.64 -3.29 -7.07
CA ALA A 17 12.23 -3.14 -5.68
C ALA A 17 10.76 -2.70 -5.56
N LEU A 18 10.30 -1.76 -6.39
CA LEU A 18 8.91 -1.34 -6.41
C LEU A 18 7.97 -2.44 -6.89
N LYS A 19 8.33 -3.24 -7.90
CA LYS A 19 7.52 -4.39 -8.32
C LYS A 19 7.33 -5.39 -7.19
N ALA A 20 8.41 -5.74 -6.50
CA ALA A 20 8.35 -6.63 -5.35
C ALA A 20 7.46 -6.06 -4.25
N LYS A 21 7.54 -4.76 -4.00
CA LYS A 21 6.70 -4.10 -2.99
C LYS A 21 5.23 -4.02 -3.39
N ILE A 22 4.93 -3.75 -4.65
CA ILE A 22 3.57 -3.76 -5.20
C ILE A 22 2.96 -5.15 -5.01
N ALA A 23 3.69 -6.21 -5.34
CA ALA A 23 3.23 -7.58 -5.12
C ALA A 23 2.95 -7.87 -3.64
N ASP A 24 3.86 -7.49 -2.73
CA ASP A 24 3.66 -7.62 -1.27
C ASP A 24 2.40 -6.88 -0.78
N VAL A 25 2.19 -5.64 -1.23
CA VAL A 25 1.01 -4.84 -0.84
C VAL A 25 -0.26 -5.44 -1.43
N GLN A 26 -0.24 -5.90 -2.69
CA GLN A 26 -1.39 -6.57 -3.32
C GLN A 26 -1.78 -7.85 -2.58
N MET A 27 -0.81 -8.68 -2.18
CA MET A 27 -1.08 -9.87 -1.37
C MET A 27 -1.70 -9.52 -0.02
N LYS A 28 -1.24 -8.44 0.63
CA LYS A 28 -1.83 -7.96 1.89
C LYS A 28 -3.26 -7.47 1.72
N ILE A 29 -3.55 -6.76 0.62
CA ILE A 29 -4.91 -6.32 0.28
C ILE A 29 -5.81 -7.54 0.08
N GLN A 30 -5.38 -8.53 -0.71
CA GLN A 30 -6.12 -9.77 -0.92
C GLN A 30 -6.39 -10.49 0.41
N ARG A 31 -5.38 -10.59 1.28
CA ARG A 31 -5.56 -11.23 2.59
C ARG A 31 -6.55 -10.49 3.49
N VAL A 32 -6.56 -9.15 3.45
CA VAL A 32 -7.56 -8.35 4.19
C VAL A 32 -8.96 -8.62 3.64
N GLN A 33 -9.12 -8.68 2.32
CA GLN A 33 -10.41 -8.98 1.69
C GLN A 33 -10.91 -10.38 2.05
N GLU A 34 -10.04 -11.40 2.06
CA GLU A 34 -10.38 -12.74 2.53
C GLU A 34 -10.86 -12.73 3.99
N LEU A 35 -10.13 -12.05 4.88
CA LEU A 35 -10.50 -11.93 6.30
C LEU A 35 -11.81 -11.18 6.50
N GLU A 36 -12.13 -10.21 5.65
CA GLU A 36 -13.43 -9.51 5.67
C GLU A 36 -14.57 -10.45 5.27
N ILE A 37 -14.38 -11.31 4.28
CA ILE A 37 -15.34 -12.34 3.87
C ILE A 37 -15.55 -13.35 5.01
N GLU A 38 -14.47 -13.93 5.56
CA GLU A 38 -14.52 -14.87 6.69
C GLU A 38 -15.24 -14.24 7.91
N LEU A 39 -14.95 -12.97 8.21
CA LEU A 39 -15.63 -12.24 9.29
C LEU A 39 -17.11 -12.03 9.03
N ASN A 40 -17.51 -11.81 7.77
CA ASN A 40 -18.91 -11.64 7.41
C ASN A 40 -19.67 -12.96 7.55
N GLU A 41 -19.11 -14.07 7.05
CA GLU A 41 -19.67 -15.41 7.20
C GLU A 41 -19.83 -15.80 8.69
N LEU A 42 -18.80 -15.55 9.51
CA LEU A 42 -18.88 -15.79 10.95
C LEU A 42 -19.92 -14.90 11.64
N ARG A 43 -20.14 -13.66 11.18
CA ARG A 43 -21.20 -12.78 11.70
C ARG A 43 -22.59 -13.30 11.35
N GLU A 44 -22.78 -13.78 10.13
CA GLU A 44 -24.03 -14.40 9.69
C GLU A 44 -24.34 -15.66 10.51
N LEU A 45 -23.34 -16.51 10.76
CA LEU A 45 -23.46 -17.69 11.63
C LEU A 45 -23.72 -17.34 13.10
N LEU A 46 -23.19 -16.20 13.59
CA LEU A 46 -23.34 -15.74 14.97
C LEU A 46 -24.63 -14.93 15.24
N ASN A 47 -25.55 -14.82 14.29
CA ASN A 47 -26.83 -14.08 14.42
C ASN A 47 -27.81 -14.65 15.48
N VAL A 48 -27.36 -15.50 16.42
CA VAL A 48 -28.22 -16.18 17.40
C VAL A 48 -28.06 -15.68 18.86
N ALA A 49 -27.09 -14.81 19.23
CA ALA A 49 -26.88 -14.46 20.66
C ALA A 49 -26.98 -12.96 21.05
N PRO A 50 -27.69 -12.61 22.16
CA PRO A 50 -28.11 -11.25 22.54
C PRO A 50 -27.07 -10.43 23.32
N TYR A 51 -25.78 -10.51 23.00
CA TYR A 51 -24.70 -9.67 23.60
C TYR A 51 -24.61 -8.26 22.97
N LYS A 52 -25.77 -7.62 22.75
CA LYS A 52 -25.99 -6.60 21.70
C LYS A 52 -25.64 -5.14 22.06
N ALA A 53 -25.37 -4.74 23.30
CA ALA A 53 -25.17 -3.30 23.61
C ALA A 53 -23.71 -2.89 23.86
N PHE A 54 -22.92 -3.69 24.59
CA PHE A 54 -21.53 -3.34 24.91
C PHE A 54 -20.52 -3.76 23.82
N LYS A 55 -20.89 -4.75 22.99
CA LYS A 55 -20.05 -5.32 21.91
C LYS A 55 -20.16 -4.52 20.60
N LEU A 56 -21.15 -3.64 20.45
CA LEU A 56 -21.42 -2.91 19.20
C LEU A 56 -20.42 -1.77 18.97
N GLY A 57 -20.09 -0.97 19.98
CA GLY A 57 -19.08 0.10 19.84
C GLY A 57 -17.66 -0.39 19.58
N TYR A 58 -17.27 -1.56 20.13
CA TYR A 58 -15.97 -2.18 19.84
C TYR A 58 -15.94 -2.82 18.44
N LYS A 59 -17.05 -3.43 18.01
CA LYS A 59 -17.17 -3.99 16.64
C LYS A 59 -17.15 -2.92 15.56
N GLU A 60 -17.79 -1.77 15.81
CA GLU A 60 -17.77 -0.62 14.91
C GLU A 60 -16.38 0.00 14.81
N LYS A 61 -15.69 0.22 15.94
CA LYS A 61 -14.31 0.71 15.92
C LYS A 61 -13.32 -0.28 15.27
N LYS A 62 -13.53 -1.60 15.42
CA LYS A 62 -12.72 -2.61 14.73
C LYS A 62 -12.98 -2.61 13.22
N ALA A 63 -14.24 -2.49 12.79
CA ALA A 63 -14.58 -2.41 11.37
C ALA A 63 -14.00 -1.14 10.73
N GLU A 64 -14.09 0.01 11.42
CA GLU A 64 -13.49 1.25 10.94
C GLU A 64 -11.95 1.16 10.88
N LEU A 65 -11.32 0.48 11.85
CA LEU A 65 -9.88 0.24 11.81
C LEU A 65 -9.45 -0.62 10.62
N GLU A 66 -10.16 -1.71 10.32
CA GLU A 66 -9.85 -2.55 9.15
C GLU A 66 -10.09 -1.78 7.84
N ARG A 67 -11.18 -0.99 7.76
CA ARG A 67 -11.42 -0.08 6.64
C ARG A 67 -10.29 0.93 6.45
N LEU A 68 -9.83 1.57 7.52
CA LEU A 68 -8.71 2.52 7.48
C LEU A 68 -7.40 1.85 7.07
N LYS A 69 -7.15 0.60 7.49
CA LYS A 69 -5.99 -0.19 7.03
C LYS A 69 -6.09 -0.50 5.54
N ALA A 70 -7.25 -0.93 5.04
CA ALA A 70 -7.48 -1.20 3.63
C ALA A 70 -7.28 0.07 2.78
N LEU A 71 -7.84 1.21 3.21
CA LEU A 71 -7.63 2.51 2.56
C LEU A 71 -6.15 2.93 2.55
N ASN A 72 -5.42 2.66 3.63
CA ASN A 72 -3.99 2.94 3.70
C ASN A 72 -3.18 2.05 2.74
N LEU A 73 -3.46 0.75 2.70
CA LEU A 73 -2.82 -0.20 1.78
C LEU A 73 -3.08 0.20 0.32
N GLN A 74 -4.33 0.59 -0.01
CA GLN A 74 -4.67 1.08 -1.34
C GLN A 74 -3.92 2.36 -1.70
N ALA A 75 -3.80 3.30 -0.76
CA ALA A 75 -3.02 4.52 -0.97
C ALA A 75 -1.53 4.23 -1.19
N GLN A 76 -0.95 3.27 -0.47
CA GLN A 76 0.43 2.83 -0.68
C GLN A 76 0.60 2.20 -2.06
N LEU A 77 -0.34 1.34 -2.48
CA LEU A 77 -0.34 0.72 -3.80
C LEU A 77 -0.32 1.78 -4.90
N THR A 78 -1.25 2.74 -4.87
CA THR A 78 -1.32 3.82 -5.86
C THR A 78 -0.04 4.66 -5.90
N ILE A 79 0.59 4.92 -4.75
CA ILE A 79 1.87 5.64 -4.71
C ILE A 79 2.98 4.84 -5.39
N CYS A 80 3.10 3.55 -5.07
CA CYS A 80 4.14 2.69 -5.63
C CYS A 80 3.94 2.48 -7.14
N GLU A 81 2.69 2.35 -7.61
CA GLU A 81 2.33 2.32 -9.03
C GLU A 81 2.65 3.64 -9.76
N GLY A 82 2.33 4.79 -9.15
CA GLY A 82 2.72 6.09 -9.72
C GLY A 82 4.23 6.31 -9.80
N LEU A 83 5.01 5.67 -8.91
CA LEU A 83 6.47 5.70 -8.94
C LEU A 83 7.03 4.74 -10.01
N ILE A 84 6.47 3.53 -10.13
CA ILE A 84 6.99 2.54 -11.08
C ILE A 84 6.82 3.00 -12.52
N THR A 85 5.66 3.55 -12.89
CA THR A 85 5.42 4.09 -14.24
C THR A 85 6.44 5.17 -14.59
N ARG A 86 6.77 6.04 -13.63
CA ARG A 86 7.76 7.09 -13.83
C ARG A 86 9.16 6.55 -14.05
N PHE A 87 9.59 5.56 -13.26
CA PHE A 87 10.90 4.97 -13.43
C PHE A 87 10.98 4.16 -14.73
N GLN A 88 9.90 3.50 -15.14
CA GLN A 88 9.80 2.90 -16.46
C GLN A 88 9.95 3.94 -17.57
N ASP A 89 9.34 5.12 -17.44
CA ASP A 89 9.54 6.23 -18.39
C ASP A 89 11.00 6.73 -18.42
N MET A 90 11.71 6.72 -17.29
CA MET A 90 13.15 7.05 -17.24
C MET A 90 14.00 5.98 -17.95
N LEU A 91 13.69 4.70 -17.77
CA LEU A 91 14.38 3.59 -18.46
C LEU A 91 14.15 3.62 -19.97
N ASN A 92 12.94 3.97 -20.37
CA ASN A 92 12.54 4.09 -21.77
C ASN A 92 13.05 5.40 -22.42
N GLY A 93 13.79 6.24 -21.69
CA GLY A 93 14.32 7.50 -22.20
C GLY A 93 13.26 8.60 -22.43
N LYS A 94 12.00 8.37 -22.00
CA LYS A 94 10.89 9.33 -22.13
C LYS A 94 11.03 10.51 -21.16
N THR A 95 11.69 10.31 -20.02
CA THR A 95 11.95 11.37 -19.03
C THR A 95 13.39 11.33 -18.51
N ARG A 96 13.88 12.46 -17.99
CA ARG A 96 15.24 12.55 -17.40
C ARG A 96 15.31 11.73 -16.11
N GLY A 97 16.42 11.02 -15.88
CA GLY A 97 16.73 10.25 -14.66
C GLY A 97 16.93 11.11 -13.41
N ARG A 98 15.90 11.85 -12.98
CA ARG A 98 15.90 12.68 -11.78
C ARG A 98 14.53 12.67 -11.13
N LEU A 99 14.51 12.73 -9.81
CA LEU A 99 13.25 12.95 -9.07
C LEU A 99 12.72 14.37 -9.36
N LYS A 100 11.42 14.49 -9.67
CA LYS A 100 10.72 15.75 -9.94
C LYS A 100 10.59 16.62 -8.70
N SER A 101 10.51 16.05 -7.49
CA SER A 101 10.32 16.84 -6.27
C SER A 101 10.87 16.16 -5.01
N LYS A 102 11.05 16.94 -3.93
CA LYS A 102 11.36 16.41 -2.59
C LYS A 102 10.24 15.48 -2.09
N ALA A 103 8.99 15.76 -2.46
CA ALA A 103 7.86 14.91 -2.10
C ALA A 103 7.93 13.53 -2.78
N GLU A 104 8.49 13.45 -3.99
CA GLU A 104 8.71 12.17 -4.68
C GLU A 104 9.79 11.33 -4.00
N LEU A 105 10.89 11.95 -3.58
CA LEU A 105 11.92 11.26 -2.79
C LEU A 105 11.33 10.74 -1.47
N ALA A 106 10.54 11.56 -0.77
CA ALA A 106 9.87 11.14 0.46
C ALA A 106 8.88 9.99 0.22
N ARG A 107 8.09 10.03 -0.86
CA ARG A 107 7.17 8.93 -1.25
C ARG A 107 7.91 7.65 -1.59
N LEU A 108 9.05 7.75 -2.29
CA LEU A 108 9.91 6.61 -2.59
C LEU A 108 10.47 5.98 -1.31
N LEU A 109 11.03 6.81 -0.42
CA LEU A 109 11.53 6.36 0.88
C LEU A 109 10.42 5.75 1.74
N LEU A 110 9.21 6.30 1.71
CA LEU A 110 8.06 5.77 2.46
C LEU A 110 7.57 4.43 1.89
N CYS A 111 7.47 4.28 0.57
CA CYS A 111 7.09 3.03 -0.10
C CYS A 111 8.15 1.92 0.15
N LEU A 112 9.45 2.26 0.08
CA LEU A 112 10.55 1.29 0.26
C LEU A 112 10.83 0.95 1.73
N ASN A 113 10.69 1.89 2.68
CA ASN A 113 11.00 1.65 4.09
C ASN A 113 9.79 1.27 4.95
N GLY A 114 8.55 1.42 4.46
CA GLY A 114 7.31 1.14 5.20
C GLY A 114 7.08 -0.34 5.56
N SER A 115 8.08 -1.22 5.39
CA SER A 115 7.99 -2.66 5.67
C SER A 115 8.82 -3.15 6.85
N LYS A 116 9.57 -2.28 7.54
CA LYS A 116 10.33 -2.65 8.75
C LYS A 116 9.64 -2.13 10.01
N LYS A 117 8.73 -2.94 10.55
CA LYS A 117 8.41 -3.00 11.98
C LYS A 117 8.04 -4.43 12.32
#